data_AF-A0A5B7A6S2-F1
#
_entry.id   AF-A0A5B7A6S2-F1
#
_cell.length_a   1.000
_cell.length_b   1.000
_cell.length_c   1.000
_cell.angle_alpha   90.00
_cell.angle_beta   90.00
_cell.angle_gamma   90.00
#
_symmetry.space_group_name_H-M   'P 1'
#
loop_
_entity.id
_entity.type
_entity.pdbx_description
1 polymer ?
#
loop_
_entity_poly.entity_id
_entity_poly.type
_entity_poly.pdbx_seq_one_letter_code
_entity_poly.pdbx_strand_id
1 'polypeptide(L)'
;PQKMQAHLIPPNTPRSIFVYFRGLFYDVGNDPEGGYYARGARAAVWENFKDNPLFDISTEHPTTYYEDMQRAVFCLCPLGWAPWSPRLVEAVIFGCIPVIIADDIVLPFADAIPWEEIGVFVAEKDVPNLDTILTSIPP
;
A
#
# COMPACT_ATOMS: atom_id res chain seq x y z
N PRO A 1 12.33 13.99 -9.16
CA PRO A 1 12.24 14.19 -10.63
C PRO A 1 11.15 15.21 -10.97
N GLN A 2 11.29 15.99 -12.05
CA GLN A 2 10.32 17.06 -12.42
C GLN A 2 8.85 16.59 -12.46
N LYS A 3 8.61 15.33 -12.87
CA LYS A 3 7.27 14.73 -12.84
C LYS A 3 6.64 14.67 -11.45
N MET A 4 7.44 14.48 -10.39
CA MET A 4 6.92 14.40 -9.02
C MET A 4 6.56 15.77 -8.43
N GLN A 5 7.30 16.81 -8.83
CA GLN A 5 7.00 18.19 -8.40
C GLN A 5 5.64 18.67 -8.90
N ALA A 6 5.17 18.15 -10.05
CA ALA A 6 3.87 18.48 -10.61
C ALA A 6 2.68 17.99 -9.77
N HIS A 7 2.91 17.02 -8.87
CA HIS A 7 1.86 16.39 -8.06
C HIS A 7 1.84 16.86 -6.61
N LEU A 8 2.73 17.79 -6.21
CA LEU A 8 2.80 18.25 -4.82
C LEU A 8 1.53 19.03 -4.45
N ILE A 9 0.85 18.57 -3.40
CA ILE A 9 -0.31 19.26 -2.83
C ILE A 9 0.16 20.29 -1.78
N PRO A 10 -0.69 21.28 -1.40
CA PRO A 10 -0.34 22.23 -0.35
C PRO A 10 0.09 21.52 0.95
N PRO A 11 1.18 21.95 1.63
CA PRO A 11 1.72 21.24 2.80
C PRO A 11 0.74 21.10 3.98
N ASN A 12 -0.24 21.99 4.08
CA ASN A 12 -1.26 21.99 5.14
C ASN A 12 -2.50 21.15 4.77
N THR A 13 -2.45 20.39 3.68
CA THR A 13 -3.57 19.54 3.28
C THR A 13 -3.73 18.40 4.29
N PRO A 14 -4.90 18.23 4.93
CA PRO A 14 -5.09 17.18 5.91
C PRO A 14 -5.03 15.81 5.25
N ARG A 15 -4.52 14.82 6.00
CA ARG A 15 -4.56 13.40 5.63
C ARG A 15 -6.01 12.90 5.76
N SER A 16 -6.78 13.03 4.69
CA SER A 16 -8.22 12.70 4.67
C SER A 16 -8.53 11.24 4.32
N ILE A 17 -7.52 10.47 3.88
CA ILE A 17 -7.67 9.05 3.54
C ILE A 17 -6.92 8.26 4.62
N PHE A 18 -7.57 7.26 5.20
CA PHE A 18 -6.92 6.47 6.26
C PHE A 18 -6.00 5.40 5.65
N VAL A 19 -6.55 4.48 4.86
CA VAL A 19 -5.78 3.48 4.11
C VAL A 19 -6.00 3.66 2.62
N TYR A 20 -4.93 3.63 1.84
CA TYR A 20 -4.97 3.78 0.38
C TYR A 20 -4.26 2.64 -0.35
N PHE A 21 -4.87 2.17 -1.43
CA PHE A 21 -4.23 1.27 -2.38
C PHE A 21 -4.84 1.39 -3.77
N ARG A 22 -4.00 1.50 -4.81
CA ARG A 22 -4.38 1.22 -6.20
C ARG A 22 -3.54 0.10 -6.78
N GLY A 23 -4.16 -0.88 -7.38
CA GLY A 23 -3.44 -2.04 -7.91
C GLY A 23 -4.34 -3.20 -8.28
N LEU A 24 -3.80 -4.12 -9.07
CA LEU A 24 -4.45 -5.39 -9.34
C LEU A 24 -4.55 -6.19 -8.04
N PHE A 25 -5.75 -6.66 -7.72
CA PHE A 25 -6.01 -7.60 -6.62
C PHE A 25 -5.95 -9.06 -7.08
N TYR A 26 -6.40 -9.28 -8.31
CA TYR A 26 -6.41 -10.58 -8.99
C TYR A 26 -5.60 -10.48 -10.28
N ASP A 27 -4.80 -11.49 -10.58
CA ASP A 27 -4.15 -11.66 -11.88
C ASP A 27 -4.77 -12.85 -12.61
N VAL A 28 -6.02 -12.70 -13.05
CA VAL A 28 -6.79 -13.77 -13.71
C VAL A 28 -6.11 -14.25 -15.01
N GLY A 29 -5.20 -13.46 -15.58
CA GLY A 29 -4.45 -13.81 -16.79
C GLY A 29 -3.34 -14.84 -16.54
N ASN A 30 -2.59 -14.69 -15.44
CA ASN A 30 -1.49 -15.61 -15.10
C ASN A 30 -1.84 -16.59 -13.98
N ASP A 31 -2.87 -16.30 -13.20
CA ASP A 31 -3.39 -17.08 -12.08
C ASP A 31 -4.93 -17.13 -12.12
N PRO A 32 -5.49 -18.00 -12.98
CA PRO A 32 -6.94 -18.10 -13.18
C PRO A 32 -7.70 -18.58 -11.94
N GLU A 33 -7.02 -19.29 -11.04
CA GLU A 33 -7.59 -19.78 -9.77
C GLU A 33 -7.51 -18.74 -8.65
N GLY A 34 -6.75 -17.65 -8.85
CA GLY A 34 -6.65 -16.50 -7.94
C GLY A 34 -5.92 -16.76 -6.62
N GLY A 35 -5.30 -17.93 -6.47
CA GLY A 35 -4.65 -18.38 -5.22
C GLY A 35 -3.13 -18.15 -5.16
N TYR A 36 -2.48 -17.86 -6.28
CA TYR A 36 -1.02 -17.76 -6.39
C TYR A 36 -0.51 -16.32 -6.53
N TYR A 37 -1.30 -15.42 -7.12
CA TYR A 37 -0.91 -14.03 -7.28
C TYR A 37 -0.65 -13.38 -5.91
N ALA A 38 0.59 -12.93 -5.71
CA ALA A 38 1.04 -12.37 -4.43
C ALA A 38 0.76 -13.28 -3.22
N ARG A 39 0.78 -14.61 -3.42
CA ARG A 39 0.42 -15.61 -2.38
C ARG A 39 -0.96 -15.37 -1.74
N GLY A 40 -1.88 -14.76 -2.48
CA GLY A 40 -3.22 -14.45 -2.00
C GLY A 40 -3.32 -13.19 -1.14
N ALA A 41 -2.21 -12.50 -0.81
CA ALA A 41 -2.25 -11.31 0.05
C ALA A 41 -3.14 -10.20 -0.53
N ARG A 42 -3.09 -9.99 -1.85
CA ARG A 42 -3.91 -8.95 -2.51
C ARG A 42 -5.38 -9.33 -2.65
N ALA A 43 -5.68 -10.60 -2.93
CA ALA A 43 -7.04 -11.12 -2.89
C ALA A 43 -7.62 -10.99 -1.47
N ALA A 44 -6.85 -11.33 -0.45
CA ALA A 44 -7.24 -11.17 0.94
C ALA A 44 -7.52 -9.70 1.30
N VAL A 45 -6.69 -8.76 0.86
CA VAL A 45 -6.96 -7.32 1.05
C VAL A 45 -8.30 -6.93 0.42
N TRP A 46 -8.56 -7.37 -0.81
CA TRP A 46 -9.80 -7.03 -1.50
C TRP A 46 -11.03 -7.63 -0.81
N GLU A 47 -11.03 -8.93 -0.55
CA GLU A 47 -12.20 -9.62 0.01
C GLU A 47 -12.55 -9.16 1.43
N ASN A 48 -11.55 -8.75 2.22
CA ASN A 48 -11.80 -8.27 3.59
C ASN A 48 -12.17 -6.77 3.65
N PHE A 49 -11.67 -5.94 2.72
CA PHE A 49 -11.73 -4.48 2.90
C PHE A 49 -12.35 -3.67 1.76
N LYS A 50 -12.79 -4.28 0.65
CA LYS A 50 -13.42 -3.55 -0.48
C LYS A 50 -14.65 -2.71 -0.09
N ASP A 51 -15.37 -3.14 0.95
CA ASP A 51 -16.59 -2.47 1.46
C ASP A 51 -16.34 -1.73 2.79
N ASN A 52 -15.08 -1.67 3.24
CA ASN A 52 -14.73 -1.03 4.51
C ASN A 52 -14.47 0.48 4.30
N PRO A 53 -15.19 1.38 5.01
CA PRO A 53 -15.07 2.83 4.80
C PRO A 53 -13.71 3.42 5.19
N LEU A 54 -12.87 2.70 5.94
CA LEU A 54 -11.51 3.11 6.27
C LEU A 54 -10.51 2.84 5.13
N PHE A 55 -10.90 2.03 4.15
CA PHE A 55 -10.03 1.52 3.09
C PHE A 55 -10.48 2.08 1.74
N ASP A 56 -9.73 3.05 1.24
CA ASP A 56 -9.87 3.52 -0.13
C ASP A 56 -8.98 2.64 -1.04
N ILE A 57 -9.56 1.52 -1.51
CA ILE A 57 -8.85 0.53 -2.33
C ILE A 57 -9.57 0.28 -3.66
N SER A 58 -8.83 0.26 -4.78
CA SER A 58 -9.40 0.05 -6.11
C SER A 58 -8.37 -0.46 -7.12
N THR A 59 -8.83 -1.07 -8.21
CA THR A 59 -7.99 -1.43 -9.36
C THR A 59 -7.73 -0.23 -10.28
N GLU A 60 -8.63 0.76 -10.27
CA GLU A 60 -8.54 1.94 -11.11
C GLU A 60 -7.35 2.82 -10.71
N HIS A 61 -6.57 3.29 -11.68
CA HIS A 61 -5.51 4.27 -11.41
C HIS A 61 -6.01 5.66 -11.79
N PRO A 62 -6.51 6.45 -10.82
CA PRO A 62 -6.99 7.78 -11.11
C PRO A 62 -5.81 8.70 -11.45
N THR A 63 -6.10 9.80 -12.17
CA THR A 63 -5.09 10.84 -12.43
C THR A 63 -4.60 11.53 -11.15
N THR A 64 -5.35 11.40 -10.05
CA THR A 64 -5.04 11.92 -8.72
C THR A 64 -4.22 10.96 -7.86
N TYR A 65 -3.69 9.86 -8.41
CA TYR A 65 -3.02 8.79 -7.65
C TYR A 65 -1.99 9.32 -6.65
N TYR A 66 -1.12 10.25 -7.08
CA TYR A 66 -0.06 10.79 -6.22
C TYR A 66 -0.58 11.80 -5.20
N GLU A 67 -1.59 12.59 -5.56
CA GLU A 67 -2.28 13.51 -4.66
C GLU A 67 -3.02 12.75 -3.56
N ASP A 68 -3.66 11.63 -3.90
CA ASP A 68 -4.37 10.77 -2.95
C ASP A 68 -3.38 10.05 -2.01
N MET A 69 -2.23 9.60 -2.50
CA MET A 69 -1.14 9.11 -1.63
C MET A 69 -0.67 10.16 -0.62
N GLN A 70 -0.58 11.43 -1.02
CA GLN A 70 -0.24 12.54 -0.11
C GLN A 70 -1.36 12.90 0.87
N ARG A 71 -2.60 12.44 0.61
CA ARG A 71 -3.74 12.58 1.53
C ARG A 71 -3.97 11.33 2.37
N ALA A 72 -3.26 10.24 2.08
CA ALA A 72 -3.35 8.98 2.79
C ALA A 72 -2.40 8.93 3.99
N VAL A 73 -2.87 8.37 5.11
CA VAL A 73 -2.02 8.06 6.27
C VAL A 73 -1.20 6.81 5.96
N PHE A 74 -1.87 5.72 5.58
CA PHE A 74 -1.26 4.43 5.29
C PHE A 74 -1.41 4.04 3.82
N CYS A 75 -0.34 3.53 3.21
CA CYS A 75 -0.34 3.02 1.85
C CYS A 75 -0.01 1.53 1.85
N LEU A 76 -0.96 0.71 1.41
CA LEU A 76 -0.74 -0.74 1.37
C LEU A 76 0.32 -1.08 0.32
N CYS A 77 1.29 -1.87 0.73
CA CYS A 77 2.37 -2.38 -0.10
C CYS A 77 2.40 -3.92 -0.05
N PRO A 78 1.30 -4.60 -0.45
CA PRO A 78 1.31 -6.05 -0.57
C PRO A 78 2.25 -6.50 -1.68
N LEU A 79 2.82 -7.69 -1.48
CA LEU A 79 3.70 -8.33 -2.45
C LEU A 79 3.04 -8.30 -3.85
N GLY A 80 3.87 -8.11 -4.87
CA GLY A 80 3.46 -8.24 -6.26
C GLY A 80 4.18 -9.40 -6.92
N TRP A 81 4.22 -9.40 -8.25
CA TRP A 81 4.99 -10.40 -8.99
C TRP A 81 6.52 -10.20 -8.83
N ALA A 82 6.97 -8.96 -8.68
CA ALA A 82 8.36 -8.63 -8.41
C ALA A 82 8.65 -8.56 -6.90
N PRO A 83 9.85 -8.95 -6.46
CA PRO A 83 10.27 -8.89 -5.05
C PRO A 83 10.46 -7.46 -4.53
N TRP A 84 10.35 -6.46 -5.41
CA TRP A 84 10.26 -5.05 -5.06
C TRP A 84 9.00 -4.44 -5.67
N SER A 85 8.33 -3.57 -4.91
CA SER A 85 7.22 -2.76 -5.44
C SER A 85 7.68 -1.30 -5.55
N PRO A 86 7.56 -0.65 -6.74
CA PRO A 86 7.76 0.80 -6.86
C PRO A 86 6.93 1.59 -5.83
N ARG A 87 5.78 1.02 -5.42
CA ARG A 87 4.87 1.60 -4.43
C ARG A 87 5.54 1.84 -3.07
N LEU A 88 6.49 1.01 -2.65
CA LEU A 88 7.23 1.23 -1.39
C LEU A 88 7.97 2.57 -1.42
N VAL A 89 8.67 2.84 -2.52
CA VAL A 89 9.42 4.07 -2.70
C VAL A 89 8.47 5.25 -2.89
N GLU A 90 7.40 5.08 -3.66
CA GLU A 90 6.37 6.13 -3.84
C GLU A 90 5.71 6.52 -2.52
N ALA A 91 5.33 5.55 -1.67
CA ALA A 91 4.72 5.80 -0.37
C ALA A 91 5.63 6.69 0.49
N VAL A 92 6.91 6.33 0.58
CA VAL A 92 7.91 7.13 1.32
C VAL A 92 8.05 8.54 0.74
N ILE A 93 8.14 8.69 -0.59
CA ILE A 93 8.34 10.02 -1.18
C ILE A 93 7.12 10.93 -0.97
N PHE A 94 5.90 10.38 -1.00
CA PHE A 94 4.67 11.13 -0.78
C PHE A 94 4.24 11.20 0.70
N GLY A 95 5.10 10.73 1.61
CA GLY A 95 4.89 10.78 3.05
C GLY A 95 3.70 9.94 3.52
N CYS A 96 3.35 8.89 2.78
CA CYS A 96 2.37 7.91 3.15
C CYS A 96 3.08 6.73 3.84
N ILE A 97 2.65 6.34 5.04
CA ILE A 97 3.31 5.28 5.81
C ILE A 97 3.14 3.94 5.07
N PRO A 98 4.23 3.29 4.62
CA PRO A 98 4.15 2.03 3.90
C PRO A 98 3.70 0.91 4.84
N VAL A 99 2.62 0.22 4.48
CA VAL A 99 2.17 -1.02 5.15
C VAL A 99 2.64 -2.21 4.32
N ILE A 100 3.74 -2.82 4.73
CA ILE A 100 4.44 -3.88 4.03
C ILE A 100 3.75 -5.21 4.37
N ILE A 101 3.06 -5.79 3.39
CA ILE A 101 2.37 -7.07 3.53
C ILE A 101 3.10 -8.09 2.65
N ALA A 102 4.21 -8.62 3.18
CA ALA A 102 5.05 -9.59 2.48
C ALA A 102 6.07 -10.26 3.42
N ASP A 103 5.90 -11.55 3.68
CA ASP A 103 6.70 -12.28 4.67
C ASP A 103 8.21 -12.41 4.27
N ASP A 104 8.50 -12.53 2.97
CA ASP A 104 9.86 -12.78 2.45
C ASP A 104 10.34 -11.69 1.47
N ILE A 105 9.93 -10.44 1.67
CA ILE A 105 10.30 -9.35 0.75
C ILE A 105 11.77 -8.92 0.91
N VAL A 106 12.41 -8.59 -0.21
CA VAL A 106 13.71 -7.90 -0.21
C VAL A 106 13.44 -6.41 -0.38
N LEU A 107 13.68 -5.64 0.67
CA LEU A 107 13.40 -4.21 0.67
C LEU A 107 14.43 -3.44 -0.17
N PRO A 108 13.99 -2.48 -1.02
CA PRO A 108 14.91 -1.67 -1.80
C PRO A 108 15.70 -0.74 -0.88
N PHE A 109 17.00 -0.58 -1.16
CA PHE A 109 17.89 0.29 -0.39
C PHE A 109 17.86 0.02 1.13
N ALA A 110 17.77 -1.25 1.54
CA ALA A 110 17.68 -1.64 2.95
C ALA A 110 18.83 -1.08 3.82
N ASP A 111 20.01 -0.85 3.24
CA ASP A 111 21.16 -0.26 3.94
C ASP A 111 21.04 1.27 4.15
N ALA A 112 20.11 1.93 3.45
CA ALA A 112 19.98 3.39 3.43
C ALA A 112 18.63 3.89 3.97
N ILE A 113 17.59 3.05 3.95
CA ILE A 113 16.24 3.41 4.39
C ILE A 113 15.91 2.56 5.64
N PRO A 114 15.62 3.20 6.79
CA PRO A 114 15.29 2.49 8.02
C PRO A 114 13.83 2.03 7.99
N TRP A 115 13.53 1.01 7.17
CA TRP A 115 12.16 0.54 6.94
C TRP A 115 11.40 0.16 8.21
N GLU A 116 12.09 -0.44 9.18
CA GLU A 116 11.54 -0.81 10.50
C GLU A 116 11.08 0.40 11.33
N GLU A 117 11.61 1.59 11.06
CA GLU A 117 11.24 2.82 11.76
C GLU A 117 10.13 3.60 11.05
N ILE A 118 9.99 3.43 9.74
CA ILE A 118 9.09 4.25 8.91
C ILE A 118 7.89 3.48 8.37
N GLY A 119 7.88 2.15 8.46
CA GLY A 119 6.86 1.28 7.89
C GLY A 119 6.17 0.41 8.93
N VAL A 120 5.03 -0.15 8.53
CA VAL A 120 4.28 -1.14 9.31
C VAL A 120 4.42 -2.47 8.62
N PHE A 121 4.99 -3.46 9.31
CA PHE A 121 5.13 -4.82 8.79
C PHE A 121 3.96 -5.68 9.24
N VAL A 122 3.26 -6.29 8.30
CA VAL A 122 2.10 -7.14 8.55
C VAL A 122 2.32 -8.46 7.82
N ALA A 123 2.23 -9.57 8.55
CA ALA A 123 2.32 -10.89 7.94
C ALA A 123 1.14 -11.13 7.00
N GLU A 124 1.33 -11.89 5.92
CA GLU A 124 0.27 -12.13 4.93
C GLU A 124 -0.98 -12.78 5.54
N LYS A 125 -0.77 -13.66 6.54
CA LYS A 125 -1.84 -14.30 7.32
C LYS A 125 -2.67 -13.32 8.16
N ASP A 126 -2.10 -12.16 8.52
CA ASP A 126 -2.70 -11.19 9.42
C ASP A 126 -3.44 -10.08 8.66
N VAL A 127 -3.51 -10.16 7.31
CA VAL A 127 -4.30 -9.27 6.46
C VAL A 127 -5.73 -9.07 6.96
N PRO A 128 -6.49 -10.11 7.38
CA PRO A 128 -7.85 -9.92 7.90
C PRO A 128 -7.95 -9.01 9.12
N ASN A 129 -6.85 -8.76 9.84
CA ASN A 129 -6.79 -7.92 11.03
C ASN A 129 -6.23 -6.51 10.74
N LEU A 130 -6.04 -6.12 9.48
CA LEU A 130 -5.41 -4.84 9.11
C LEU A 130 -6.12 -3.63 9.72
N ASP A 131 -7.44 -3.63 9.78
CA ASP A 131 -8.21 -2.54 10.39
C ASP A 131 -7.84 -2.35 11.87
N THR A 132 -7.76 -3.44 12.61
CA THR A 132 -7.41 -3.46 14.04
C THR A 132 -5.95 -3.07 14.24
N ILE A 133 -5.04 -3.61 13.42
CA ILE A 133 -3.61 -3.29 13.48
C ILE A 133 -3.41 -1.80 13.24
N LEU A 134 -3.94 -1.26 12.14
CA LEU A 134 -3.69 0.12 11.73
C LEU A 134 -4.39 1.14 12.62
N THR A 135 -5.58 0.83 13.14
CA THR A 135 -6.27 1.73 14.10
C THR A 135 -5.66 1.72 15.50
N SER A 136 -4.85 0.71 15.84
CA SER A 136 -4.12 0.67 17.11
C SER A 136 -2.88 1.57 17.14
N ILE A 137 -2.43 2.03 15.97
CA ILE A 137 -1.27 2.91 15.84
C ILE A 137 -1.72 4.34 16.16
N PRO A 138 -1.08 5.02 17.14
CA PRO A 138 -1.43 6.39 17.48
C PRO A 138 -1.11 7.34 16.32
N PRO A 139 -1.89 8.43 16.17
CA PRO A 139 -1.70 9.43 15.14
C PRO A 139 -0.43 10.27 15.33
#